data_AF-A0A1P8SNB2-F1
#
_entry.id   AF-A0A1P8SNB2-F1
#
_cell.length_a   1.000
_cell.length_b   1.000
_cell.length_c   1.000
_cell.angle_alpha   90.00
_cell.angle_beta   90.00
_cell.angle_gamma   90.00
#
_symmetry.space_group_name_H-M   'P 1'
#
loop_
_entity.id
_entity.type
_entity.pdbx_description
1 polymer ?
#
loop_
_entity_poly.entity_id
_entity_poly.type
_entity_poly.pdbx_seq_one_letter_code
_entity_poly.pdbx_strand_id
1 'polypeptide(L)'
;CASLLSVSASDESQDTSSTTLRDEMKEVANYIKFLTKEEDGRYLEEKFKEVNMPSNSSVDALSAFVEILDVFGKKVPFETSLFDDYVLGNLKYQDPDQIFKYLLQGITTIKTKLSAFNVFLNDNPPRMLARESGEMTDYYKKHICKEDTEVKDYNSLVKFCNDFLDSKSPFMRIYKALNTYEELVKKMPAQPSSPTHSSPQVNTTTQPSQDSAASNTSAGNLNGQQGSPNPAGSSFTFGGLTVATLC
;
A
#
# COMPACT_ATOMS: atom_id res chain seq x y z
N CYS A 1 1.11 3.64 -58.68
CA CYS A 1 0.41 3.38 -57.41
C CYS A 1 1.40 2.77 -56.45
N ALA A 2 1.98 3.57 -55.56
CA ALA A 2 2.90 3.11 -54.52
C ALA A 2 2.16 3.16 -53.18
N SER A 3 2.01 2.01 -52.55
CA SER A 3 1.50 1.86 -51.19
C SER A 3 2.56 2.35 -50.22
N LEU A 4 2.21 3.31 -49.36
CA LEU A 4 2.95 3.62 -48.15
C LEU A 4 2.04 3.29 -46.96
N LEU A 5 2.26 2.09 -46.41
CA LEU A 5 1.78 1.72 -45.09
C LEU A 5 2.59 2.54 -44.07
N SER A 6 1.96 3.57 -43.48
CA SER A 6 2.49 4.16 -42.24
C SER A 6 2.08 3.26 -41.08
N VAL A 7 3.07 2.54 -40.55
CA VAL A 7 3.01 1.87 -39.26
C VAL A 7 3.40 2.87 -38.18
N SER A 8 2.64 2.80 -37.09
CA SER A 8 2.66 3.58 -35.86
C SER A 8 4.02 3.74 -35.17
N ALA A 9 4.15 4.83 -34.41
CA ALA A 9 4.76 4.77 -33.09
C ALA A 9 3.95 5.65 -32.14
N SER A 10 3.24 4.96 -31.25
CA SER A 10 2.64 5.51 -30.04
C SER A 10 3.76 5.87 -29.06
N ASP A 11 3.74 7.11 -28.56
CA ASP A 11 4.38 7.50 -27.31
C ASP A 11 3.39 8.36 -26.52
N GLU A 12 2.18 7.85 -26.31
CA GLU A 12 1.43 8.23 -25.11
C GLU A 12 1.89 7.27 -24.02
N SER A 13 3.00 7.63 -23.37
CA SER A 13 3.37 7.03 -22.10
C SER A 13 2.16 7.18 -21.20
N GLN A 14 1.60 6.07 -20.75
CA GLN A 14 0.61 6.10 -19.69
C GLN A 14 1.23 6.85 -18.52
N ASP A 15 0.69 8.04 -18.23
CA ASP A 15 0.93 8.78 -17.01
C ASP A 15 0.31 7.94 -15.88
N THR A 16 1.01 6.88 -15.47
CA THR A 16 0.77 6.21 -14.20
C THR A 16 0.97 7.32 -13.18
N SER A 17 -0.12 7.87 -12.63
CA SER A 17 -0.05 9.04 -11.76
C SER A 17 0.95 8.79 -10.63
N SER A 18 2.17 9.30 -10.78
CA SER A 18 3.21 9.08 -9.79
C SER A 18 2.83 9.93 -8.60
N THR A 19 2.54 9.28 -7.48
CA THR A 19 2.33 9.91 -6.17
C THR A 19 3.48 10.87 -5.84
N THR A 20 3.21 11.93 -5.09
CA THR A 20 4.28 12.80 -4.58
C THR A 20 4.91 12.22 -3.31
N LEU A 21 6.08 12.73 -2.91
CA LEU A 21 6.70 12.35 -1.63
C LEU A 21 5.76 12.60 -0.44
N ARG A 22 5.01 13.71 -0.48
CA ARG A 22 3.99 14.04 0.52
C ARG A 22 2.92 12.96 0.62
N ASP A 23 2.40 12.49 -0.51
CA ASP A 23 1.34 11.48 -0.54
C ASP A 23 1.81 10.18 0.12
N GLU A 24 3.01 9.72 -0.28
CA GLU A 24 3.65 8.52 0.30
C GLU A 24 3.90 8.66 1.81
N MET A 25 4.45 9.80 2.25
CA MET A 25 4.71 10.05 3.68
C MET A 25 3.40 10.09 4.48
N LYS A 26 2.33 10.67 3.93
CA LYS A 26 1.01 10.70 4.56
C LYS A 26 0.44 9.29 4.69
N GLU A 27 0.50 8.49 3.63
CA GLU A 27 -0.01 7.13 3.64
C GLU A 27 0.74 6.25 4.66
N VAL A 28 2.08 6.29 4.63
CA VAL A 28 2.94 5.61 5.60
C VAL A 28 2.66 6.08 7.04
N ALA A 29 2.42 7.37 7.26
CA ALA A 29 2.06 7.87 8.59
C ALA A 29 0.78 7.21 9.12
N ASN A 30 -0.23 7.04 8.27
CA ASN A 30 -1.49 6.38 8.64
C ASN A 30 -1.28 4.88 8.92
N TYR A 31 -0.47 4.18 8.11
CA TYR A 31 -0.11 2.78 8.36
C TYR A 31 0.62 2.60 9.69
N ILE A 32 1.64 3.41 9.96
CA ILE A 32 2.37 3.37 11.23
C ILE A 32 1.42 3.65 12.39
N LYS A 33 0.56 4.68 12.26
CA LYS A 33 -0.39 5.04 13.32
C LYS A 33 -1.40 3.93 13.62
N PHE A 34 -1.83 3.20 12.60
CA PHE A 34 -2.73 2.05 12.73
C PHE A 34 -2.00 0.88 13.39
N LEU A 35 -0.88 0.42 12.81
CA LEU A 35 -0.15 -0.76 13.27
C LEU A 35 0.48 -0.59 14.66
N THR A 36 0.78 0.63 15.10
CA THR A 36 1.25 0.92 16.46
C THR A 36 0.13 0.93 17.50
N LYS A 37 -1.14 0.92 17.08
CA LYS A 37 -2.31 0.78 17.95
C LYS A 37 -2.92 -0.62 17.89
N GLU A 38 -2.70 -1.33 16.79
CA GLU A 38 -3.19 -2.68 16.58
C GLU A 38 -2.63 -3.64 17.65
N GLU A 39 -3.47 -4.55 18.14
CA GLU A 39 -3.13 -5.51 19.21
C GLU A 39 -2.52 -4.87 20.47
N ASP A 40 -3.05 -3.72 20.87
CA ASP A 40 -2.55 -2.90 21.99
C ASP A 40 -1.06 -2.49 21.80
N GLY A 41 -0.65 -2.31 20.55
CA GLY A 41 0.69 -1.90 20.14
C GLY A 41 1.70 -3.05 20.01
N ARG A 42 1.26 -4.31 20.09
CA ARG A 42 2.14 -5.49 20.02
C ARG A 42 2.33 -6.03 18.61
N TYR A 43 1.49 -5.67 17.65
CA TYR A 43 1.52 -6.23 16.30
C TYR A 43 2.91 -6.17 15.65
N LEU A 44 3.56 -5.00 15.63
CA LEU A 44 4.90 -4.85 15.03
C LEU A 44 5.98 -5.64 15.79
N GLU A 45 5.83 -5.77 17.11
CA GLU A 45 6.74 -6.59 17.91
C GLU A 45 6.60 -8.07 17.56
N GLU A 46 5.37 -8.55 17.37
CA GLU A 46 5.09 -9.92 16.95
C GLU A 46 5.65 -10.22 15.55
N LYS A 47 5.49 -9.31 14.57
CA LYS A 47 6.13 -9.46 13.25
C LYS A 47 7.65 -9.59 13.33
N PHE A 48 8.30 -8.78 14.17
CA PHE A 48 9.75 -8.92 14.35
C PHE A 48 10.15 -10.21 15.06
N LYS A 49 9.33 -10.72 16.00
CA LYS A 49 9.55 -12.02 16.64
C LYS A 49 9.37 -13.18 15.68
N GLU A 50 8.34 -13.15 14.82
CA GLU A 50 8.06 -14.18 13.81
C GLU A 50 9.30 -14.49 12.97
N VAL A 51 10.09 -13.48 12.63
CA VAL A 51 11.30 -13.63 11.80
C VAL A 51 12.60 -13.79 12.58
N ASN A 52 12.53 -13.97 13.91
CA ASN A 52 13.68 -14.00 14.82
C ASN A 52 14.60 -12.77 14.68
N MET A 53 14.01 -11.57 14.52
CA MET A 53 14.78 -10.34 14.41
C MET A 53 15.61 -10.09 15.68
N PRO A 54 16.89 -9.67 15.56
CA PRO A 54 17.71 -9.34 16.72
C PRO A 54 17.03 -8.31 17.63
N SER A 55 17.02 -8.57 18.94
CA SER A 55 16.27 -7.76 19.91
C SER A 55 16.68 -6.28 19.94
N ASN A 56 17.97 -5.98 19.76
CA ASN A 56 18.45 -4.60 19.67
C ASN A 56 17.90 -3.89 18.41
N SER A 57 17.81 -4.60 17.29
CA SER A 57 17.26 -4.07 16.04
C SER A 57 15.75 -3.87 16.10
N SER A 58 15.01 -4.80 16.71
CA SER A 58 13.55 -4.68 16.85
C SER A 58 13.18 -3.52 17.79
N VAL A 59 13.87 -3.37 18.93
CA VAL A 59 13.64 -2.25 19.87
C VAL A 59 13.93 -0.90 19.22
N ASP A 60 15.04 -0.78 18.48
CA ASP A 60 15.37 0.46 17.77
C ASP A 60 14.31 0.80 16.69
N ALA A 61 13.82 -0.21 15.96
CA ALA A 61 12.76 -0.04 14.98
C ALA A 61 11.43 0.43 15.60
N LEU A 62 11.01 -0.19 16.71
CA LEU A 62 9.78 0.18 17.42
C LEU A 62 9.86 1.62 17.95
N SER A 63 10.99 2.04 18.52
CA SER A 63 11.21 3.44 18.91
C SER A 63 11.11 4.37 17.71
N ALA A 64 11.78 4.00 16.61
CA ALA A 64 11.81 4.82 15.40
C ALA A 64 10.41 4.99 14.76
N PHE A 65 9.52 3.99 14.82
CA PHE A 65 8.13 4.11 14.38
C PHE A 65 7.33 5.16 15.16
N VAL A 66 7.62 5.34 16.45
CA VAL A 66 6.97 6.39 17.25
C VAL A 66 7.55 7.75 16.89
N GLU A 67 8.88 7.83 16.79
CA GLU A 67 9.60 9.07 16.48
C GLU A 67 9.28 9.62 15.08
N ILE A 68 9.11 8.75 14.07
CA ILE A 68 8.90 9.18 12.68
C ILE A 68 7.58 9.93 12.50
N LEU A 69 6.55 9.63 13.32
CA LEU A 69 5.28 10.34 13.26
C LEU A 69 5.43 11.82 13.63
N ASP A 70 6.30 12.15 14.59
CA ASP A 70 6.62 13.54 14.93
C ASP A 70 7.45 14.20 13.82
N VAL A 71 8.40 13.47 13.25
CA VAL A 71 9.25 13.94 12.15
C VAL A 71 8.45 14.29 10.91
N PHE A 72 7.52 13.43 10.49
CA PHE A 72 6.62 13.71 9.35
C PHE A 72 5.67 14.90 9.62
N GLY A 73 5.38 15.22 10.87
CA GLY A 73 4.54 16.36 11.25
C GLY A 73 5.25 17.70 11.32
N LYS A 74 6.57 17.69 11.55
CA LYS A 74 7.31 18.91 11.93
C LYS A 74 8.55 19.20 11.11
N LYS A 75 9.13 18.19 10.44
CA LYS A 75 10.46 18.30 9.82
C LYS A 75 10.43 18.12 8.30
N VAL A 76 9.25 18.12 7.71
CA VAL A 76 9.05 18.08 6.26
C VAL A 76 8.90 19.50 5.70
N PRO A 77 9.24 19.74 4.43
CA PRO A 77 9.22 21.08 3.85
C PRO A 77 7.82 21.56 3.42
N PHE A 78 6.76 20.79 3.66
CA PHE A 78 5.39 21.09 3.24
C PHE A 78 4.42 21.00 4.42
N GLU A 79 3.27 21.69 4.33
CA GLU A 79 2.21 21.52 5.31
C GLU A 79 1.67 20.07 5.30
N THR A 80 1.55 19.50 6.50
CA THR A 80 1.01 18.15 6.67
C THR A 80 -0.20 18.14 7.59
N SER A 81 -1.35 17.78 7.02
CA SER A 81 -2.31 16.96 7.77
C SER A 81 -1.82 15.52 7.73
N LEU A 82 -0.99 15.17 8.72
CA LEU A 82 -0.37 13.85 8.87
C LEU A 82 -1.38 12.69 8.78
N PHE A 83 -2.49 12.85 9.50
CA PHE A 83 -3.50 11.83 9.64
C PHE A 83 -4.76 12.23 8.90
N ASP A 84 -5.37 11.24 8.29
CA ASP A 84 -6.64 11.37 7.62
C ASP A 84 -7.61 10.44 8.33
N ASP A 85 -8.51 11.01 9.14
CA ASP A 85 -9.40 10.22 9.99
C ASP A 85 -10.28 9.27 9.16
N TYR A 86 -10.61 9.66 7.93
CA TYR A 86 -11.34 8.80 7.00
C TYR A 86 -10.48 7.62 6.54
N VAL A 87 -9.24 7.87 6.10
CA VAL A 87 -8.31 6.79 5.71
C VAL A 87 -8.02 5.86 6.89
N LEU A 88 -7.65 6.42 8.05
CA LEU A 88 -7.36 5.67 9.27
C LEU A 88 -8.57 4.83 9.71
N GLY A 89 -9.78 5.39 9.61
CA GLY A 89 -11.03 4.71 9.90
C GLY A 89 -11.34 3.56 8.93
N ASN A 90 -10.83 3.60 7.70
CA ASN A 90 -10.99 2.54 6.71
C ASN A 90 -9.96 1.41 6.86
N LEU A 91 -8.79 1.69 7.46
CA LEU A 91 -7.74 0.66 7.67
C LEU A 91 -8.22 -0.49 8.56
N LYS A 92 -9.13 -0.24 9.51
CA LYS A 92 -9.70 -1.29 10.39
C LYS A 92 -10.48 -2.39 9.65
N TYR A 93 -10.83 -2.16 8.39
CA TYR A 93 -11.52 -3.14 7.54
C TYR A 93 -10.54 -3.90 6.63
N GLN A 94 -9.25 -3.58 6.67
CA GLN A 94 -8.21 -4.27 5.91
C GLN A 94 -7.45 -5.24 6.81
N ASP A 95 -6.85 -6.24 6.18
CA ASP A 95 -5.96 -7.19 6.84
C ASP A 95 -4.69 -6.46 7.35
N PRO A 96 -4.37 -6.51 8.66
CA PRO A 96 -3.15 -5.92 9.20
C PRO A 96 -1.87 -6.38 8.48
N ASP A 97 -1.80 -7.64 8.04
CA ASP A 97 -0.65 -8.17 7.30
C ASP A 97 -0.51 -7.54 5.92
N GLN A 98 -1.63 -7.18 5.30
CA GLN A 98 -1.63 -6.44 4.06
C GLN A 98 -1.20 -4.98 4.27
N ILE A 99 -1.66 -4.34 5.36
CA ILE A 99 -1.21 -2.99 5.74
C ILE A 99 0.30 -2.98 6.02
N PHE A 100 0.82 -4.00 6.71
CA PHE A 100 2.25 -4.13 6.96
C PHE A 100 3.06 -4.27 5.67
N LYS A 101 2.56 -5.03 4.69
CA LYS A 101 3.18 -5.09 3.34
C LYS A 101 3.18 -3.72 2.65
N TYR A 102 2.08 -2.97 2.73
CA TYR A 102 2.04 -1.61 2.18
C TYR A 102 2.99 -0.67 2.91
N LEU A 103 3.19 -0.84 4.22
CA LEU A 103 4.21 -0.10 4.97
C LEU A 103 5.63 -0.40 4.47
N LEU A 104 5.99 -1.69 4.26
CA LEU A 104 7.28 -2.08 3.68
C LEU A 104 7.53 -1.39 2.34
N GLN A 105 6.52 -1.44 1.46
CA GLN A 105 6.58 -0.84 0.14
C GLN A 105 6.69 0.69 0.23
N GLY A 106 5.84 1.35 1.00
CA GLY A 106 5.81 2.80 1.16
C GLY A 106 7.13 3.35 1.71
N ILE A 107 7.73 2.70 2.71
CA ILE A 107 9.04 3.10 3.25
C ILE A 107 10.13 3.03 2.17
N THR A 108 10.11 1.99 1.33
CA THR A 108 11.03 1.85 0.20
C THR A 108 10.81 2.92 -0.87
N THR A 109 9.55 3.23 -1.17
CA THR A 109 9.18 4.30 -2.12
C THR A 109 9.64 5.67 -1.63
N ILE A 110 9.41 6.00 -0.36
CA ILE A 110 9.88 7.25 0.26
C ILE A 110 11.41 7.35 0.17
N LYS A 111 12.13 6.27 0.49
CA LYS A 111 13.61 6.25 0.41
C LYS A 111 14.08 6.54 -1.00
N THR A 112 13.42 5.95 -2.00
CA THR A 112 13.73 6.14 -3.42
C THR A 112 13.51 7.58 -3.85
N LYS A 113 12.33 8.15 -3.55
CA LYS A 113 11.99 9.55 -3.88
C LYS A 113 12.92 10.55 -3.17
N LEU A 114 13.22 10.36 -1.88
CA LEU A 114 14.20 11.18 -1.15
C LEU A 114 15.60 11.12 -1.78
N SER A 115 16.03 9.93 -2.21
CA SER A 115 17.35 9.77 -2.83
C SER A 115 17.41 10.45 -4.18
N ALA A 116 16.38 10.29 -5.02
CA ALA A 116 16.26 10.96 -6.30
C ALA A 116 16.25 12.49 -6.13
N PHE A 117 15.52 12.99 -5.13
CA PHE A 117 15.49 14.42 -4.84
C PHE A 117 16.85 14.95 -4.36
N ASN A 118 17.54 14.20 -3.48
CA ASN A 118 18.88 14.56 -3.04
C ASN A 118 19.88 14.60 -4.20
N VAL A 119 19.81 13.63 -5.12
CA VAL A 119 20.64 13.62 -6.34
C VAL A 119 20.32 14.84 -7.21
N PHE A 120 19.05 15.12 -7.47
CA PHE A 120 18.61 16.30 -8.21
C PHE A 120 19.17 17.61 -7.62
N LEU A 121 19.10 17.79 -6.30
CA LEU A 121 19.63 18.98 -5.64
C LEU A 121 21.17 19.08 -5.78
N ASN A 122 21.89 17.97 -5.71
CA ASN A 122 23.35 17.96 -5.84
C ASN A 122 23.82 18.24 -7.27
N ASP A 123 23.09 17.74 -8.27
CA ASP A 123 23.39 17.97 -9.69
C ASP A 123 23.05 19.41 -10.11
N ASN A 124 22.14 20.08 -9.39
CA ASN A 124 21.68 21.44 -9.68
C ASN A 124 21.98 22.42 -8.52
N PRO A 125 23.26 22.76 -8.27
CA PRO A 125 23.64 23.65 -7.17
C PRO A 125 23.10 25.08 -7.36
N PRO A 126 23.00 25.90 -6.30
CA PRO A 126 22.29 27.20 -6.29
C PRO A 126 22.69 28.17 -7.40
N ARG A 127 23.95 28.13 -7.84
CA ARG A 127 24.48 28.96 -8.92
C ARG A 127 23.87 28.66 -10.31
N MET A 128 23.31 27.46 -10.49
CA MET A 128 22.62 27.04 -11.72
C MET A 128 21.12 27.40 -11.63
N LEU A 129 20.50 27.19 -10.47
CA LEU A 129 19.10 27.54 -10.21
C LEU A 129 18.81 29.05 -10.24
N ALA A 130 19.81 29.91 -10.04
CA ALA A 130 19.67 31.36 -10.19
C ALA A 130 19.50 31.82 -11.66
N ARG A 131 19.83 30.97 -12.64
CA ARG A 131 19.63 31.24 -14.07
C ARG A 131 18.35 30.59 -14.62
N GLU A 132 17.87 29.55 -13.95
CA GLU A 132 16.70 28.73 -14.32
C GLU A 132 15.71 28.69 -13.14
N SER A 133 15.23 29.87 -12.70
CA SER A 133 14.48 30.06 -11.45
C SER A 133 13.15 29.27 -11.31
N GLY A 134 12.80 28.43 -12.29
CA GLY A 134 11.64 27.54 -12.28
C GLY A 134 11.94 26.07 -12.01
N GLU A 135 13.13 25.55 -12.35
CA GLU A 135 13.34 24.09 -12.44
C GLU A 135 13.25 23.37 -11.08
N MET A 136 13.82 23.95 -10.02
CA MET A 136 13.70 23.38 -8.67
C MET A 136 12.26 23.42 -8.18
N THR A 137 11.55 24.51 -8.43
CA THR A 137 10.13 24.64 -8.08
C THR A 137 9.30 23.62 -8.84
N ASP A 138 9.52 23.46 -10.14
CA ASP A 138 8.81 22.51 -10.99
C ASP A 138 9.07 21.06 -10.55
N TYR A 139 10.33 20.71 -10.28
CA TYR A 139 10.67 19.41 -9.71
C TYR A 139 9.97 19.20 -8.36
N TYR A 140 10.04 20.17 -7.46
CA TYR A 140 9.43 20.10 -6.14
C TYR A 140 7.91 19.89 -6.24
N LYS A 141 7.23 20.63 -7.11
CA LYS A 141 5.80 20.50 -7.34
C LYS A 141 5.43 19.14 -7.93
N LYS A 142 6.24 18.64 -8.85
CA LYS A 142 5.99 17.37 -9.52
C LYS A 142 6.25 16.15 -8.63
N HIS A 143 7.28 16.21 -7.78
CA HIS A 143 7.79 15.03 -7.09
C HIS A 143 7.65 15.07 -5.56
N ILE A 144 7.55 16.25 -4.96
CA ILE A 144 7.59 16.43 -3.50
C ILE A 144 6.22 16.82 -2.96
N CYS A 145 5.67 17.95 -3.38
CA CYS A 145 4.37 18.44 -2.93
C CYS A 145 3.75 19.40 -3.94
N LYS A 146 2.72 18.94 -4.65
CA LYS A 146 2.03 19.74 -5.69
C LYS A 146 1.28 20.92 -5.08
N GLU A 147 0.63 20.70 -3.95
CA GLU A 147 -0.26 21.68 -3.32
C GLU A 147 0.48 22.85 -2.65
N ASP A 148 1.79 22.72 -2.38
CA ASP A 148 2.51 23.54 -1.39
C ASP A 148 2.37 25.08 -1.47
N THR A 149 2.09 25.79 -2.55
CA THR A 149 2.20 27.28 -2.63
C THR A 149 3.51 27.99 -2.23
N GLU A 150 4.24 27.61 -1.18
CA GLU A 150 5.44 28.32 -0.71
C GLU A 150 6.67 28.04 -1.57
N VAL A 151 7.48 29.07 -1.80
CA VAL A 151 8.79 28.94 -2.44
C VAL A 151 9.79 28.41 -1.42
N LYS A 152 10.48 27.32 -1.77
CA LYS A 152 11.42 26.67 -0.87
C LYS A 152 12.85 27.13 -1.11
N ASP A 153 13.57 27.32 -0.02
CA ASP A 153 15.00 27.61 -0.06
C ASP A 153 15.82 26.33 -0.31
N TYR A 154 16.82 26.42 -1.18
CA TYR A 154 17.66 25.28 -1.56
C TYR A 154 18.35 24.64 -0.34
N ASN A 155 18.94 25.45 0.55
CA ASN A 155 19.66 24.91 1.70
C ASN A 155 18.72 24.17 2.66
N SER A 156 17.48 24.67 2.79
CA SER A 156 16.43 24.03 3.56
C SER A 156 16.03 22.67 2.98
N LEU A 157 15.93 22.55 1.65
CA LEU A 157 15.63 21.29 0.97
C LEU A 157 16.80 20.28 1.06
N VAL A 158 18.04 20.74 0.89
CA VAL A 158 19.23 19.90 1.08
C VAL A 158 19.31 19.41 2.53
N LYS A 159 19.07 20.30 3.50
CA LYS A 159 19.02 19.93 4.92
C LYS A 159 17.94 18.89 5.18
N PHE A 160 16.74 19.06 4.62
CA PHE A 160 15.66 18.08 4.71
C PHE A 160 16.09 16.70 4.20
N CYS A 161 16.65 16.62 2.99
CA CYS A 161 17.17 15.37 2.44
C CYS A 161 18.23 14.74 3.33
N ASN A 162 19.21 15.52 3.78
CA ASN A 162 20.30 15.03 4.64
C ASN A 162 19.80 14.55 6.00
N ASP A 163 18.88 15.29 6.64
CA ASP A 163 18.32 14.92 7.94
C ASP A 163 17.54 13.59 7.86
N PHE A 164 16.80 13.35 6.77
CA PHE A 164 16.06 12.10 6.58
C PHE A 164 16.95 10.95 6.12
N LEU A 165 17.95 11.21 5.28
CA LEU A 165 18.87 10.19 4.77
C LEU A 165 20.04 9.90 5.72
N ASP A 166 20.18 10.67 6.79
CA ASP A 166 21.15 10.39 7.85
C ASP A 166 20.90 9.00 8.43
N SER A 167 21.98 8.24 8.58
CA SER A 167 21.93 6.84 8.97
C SER A 167 21.31 6.57 10.35
N LYS A 168 21.23 7.60 11.21
CA LYS A 168 20.63 7.59 12.56
C LYS A 168 19.23 8.20 12.59
N SER A 169 18.76 8.79 11.48
CA SER A 169 17.41 9.33 11.40
C SER A 169 16.37 8.25 11.73
N PRO A 170 15.22 8.60 12.33
CA PRO A 170 14.14 7.62 12.55
C PRO A 170 13.73 6.91 11.25
N PHE A 171 13.69 7.66 10.13
CA PHE A 171 13.36 7.11 8.82
C PHE A 171 14.34 6.03 8.37
N MET A 172 15.65 6.29 8.45
CA MET A 172 16.67 5.31 8.04
C MET A 172 16.76 4.12 8.98
N ARG A 173 16.48 4.31 10.27
CA ARG A 173 16.37 3.20 11.23
C ARG A 173 15.22 2.25 10.87
N ILE A 174 14.04 2.80 10.58
CA ILE A 174 12.90 2.01 10.07
C ILE A 174 13.28 1.31 8.76
N TYR A 175 13.79 2.04 7.77
CA TYR A 175 14.17 1.48 6.47
C TYR A 175 15.14 0.28 6.60
N LYS A 176 16.19 0.42 7.43
CA LYS A 176 17.14 -0.67 7.69
C LYS A 176 16.48 -1.86 8.40
N ALA A 177 15.63 -1.60 9.38
CA ALA A 177 14.93 -2.63 10.12
C ALA A 177 13.99 -3.44 9.22
N LEU A 178 13.20 -2.75 8.39
CA LEU A 178 12.28 -3.36 7.45
C LEU A 178 13.01 -4.15 6.34
N ASN A 179 14.12 -3.64 5.82
CA ASN A 179 14.98 -4.44 4.92
C ASN A 179 15.55 -5.69 5.61
N THR A 180 15.95 -5.56 6.88
CA THR A 180 16.43 -6.71 7.65
C THR A 180 15.33 -7.74 7.84
N TYR A 181 14.11 -7.29 8.14
CA TYR A 181 12.93 -8.14 8.21
C TYR A 181 12.72 -8.91 6.90
N GLU A 182 12.72 -8.23 5.75
CA GLU A 182 12.54 -8.91 4.45
C GLU A 182 13.64 -9.94 4.16
N GLU A 183 14.90 -9.62 4.50
CA GLU A 183 16.01 -10.57 4.34
C GLU A 183 15.90 -11.79 5.27
N LEU A 184 15.32 -11.62 6.47
CA LEU A 184 15.04 -12.72 7.38
C LEU A 184 13.88 -13.58 6.86
N VAL A 185 12.79 -12.95 6.37
CA VAL A 185 11.68 -13.66 5.73
C VAL A 185 12.17 -14.55 4.59
N LYS A 186 13.02 -14.03 3.69
CA LYS A 186 13.59 -14.80 2.56
C LYS A 186 14.43 -16.01 3.00
N LYS A 187 15.03 -15.95 4.19
CA LYS A 187 15.88 -17.00 4.75
C LYS A 187 15.11 -18.02 5.57
N MET A 188 13.85 -17.73 5.92
CA MET A 188 13.05 -18.70 6.64
C MET A 188 12.80 -19.91 5.72
N PRO A 189 13.08 -21.13 6.18
CA PRO A 189 12.64 -22.31 5.44
C PRO A 189 11.14 -22.19 5.25
N ALA A 190 10.65 -22.45 4.03
CA ALA A 190 9.21 -22.44 3.76
C ALA A 190 8.54 -23.30 4.83
N GLN A 191 7.80 -22.66 5.72
CA GLN A 191 7.03 -23.38 6.72
C GLN A 191 6.10 -24.29 5.91
N PRO A 192 6.08 -25.62 6.16
CA PRO A 192 5.12 -26.46 5.47
C PRO A 192 3.75 -25.87 5.76
N SER A 193 3.05 -25.47 4.69
CA SER A 193 1.69 -24.96 4.76
C SER A 193 0.93 -25.91 5.68
N SER A 194 0.47 -25.38 6.82
CA SER A 194 -0.31 -26.19 7.73
C SER A 194 -1.52 -26.72 6.95
N PRO A 195 -1.87 -28.02 7.04
CA PRO A 195 -3.01 -28.54 6.30
C PRO A 195 -4.23 -27.72 6.70
N THR A 196 -4.89 -27.15 5.70
CA THR A 196 -6.21 -26.54 5.82
C THR A 196 -7.06 -27.39 6.75
N HIS A 197 -7.58 -26.79 7.81
CA HIS A 197 -8.42 -27.43 8.82
C HIS A 197 -9.41 -28.39 8.16
N SER A 198 -9.19 -29.70 8.34
CA SER A 198 -10.20 -30.70 8.05
C SER A 198 -11.31 -30.54 9.09
N SER A 199 -12.49 -30.16 8.63
CA SER A 199 -13.72 -30.23 9.43
C SER A 199 -13.96 -31.69 9.87
N PRO A 200 -14.42 -31.92 11.10
CA PRO A 200 -14.68 -33.27 11.59
C PRO A 200 -15.97 -33.80 10.96
N GLN A 201 -15.85 -34.69 9.97
CA GLN A 201 -16.99 -35.47 9.51
C GLN A 201 -17.14 -36.72 10.38
N VAL A 202 -18.31 -36.78 11.00
CA VAL A 202 -18.83 -37.76 11.94
C VAL A 202 -18.62 -39.21 11.48
N ASN A 203 -18.07 -40.03 12.38
CA ASN A 203 -18.07 -41.49 12.27
C ASN A 203 -19.51 -42.02 12.31
N THR A 204 -19.95 -42.68 11.25
CA THR A 204 -20.96 -43.76 11.32
C THR A 204 -20.54 -44.93 10.43
N THR A 205 -20.09 -45.99 11.07
CA THR A 205 -19.97 -47.33 10.47
C THR A 205 -21.34 -48.00 10.51
N THR A 206 -21.85 -48.55 9.40
CA THR A 206 -22.14 -50.00 9.16
C THR A 206 -22.91 -50.17 7.83
N GLN A 207 -22.57 -51.23 7.11
CA GLN A 207 -22.88 -51.67 5.73
C GLN A 207 -24.26 -52.42 5.63
N PRO A 208 -24.64 -53.12 4.52
CA PRO A 208 -25.41 -52.70 3.33
C PRO A 208 -26.74 -53.48 3.05
N SER A 209 -27.40 -53.12 1.92
CA SER A 209 -28.15 -53.97 0.94
C SER A 209 -29.67 -53.82 0.80
N GLN A 210 -30.08 -53.62 -0.48
CA GLN A 210 -31.33 -54.01 -1.22
C GLN A 210 -32.68 -53.55 -0.62
N ASP A 211 -33.72 -53.11 -1.35
CA ASP A 211 -34.26 -53.57 -2.63
C ASP A 211 -35.30 -52.55 -3.19
N SER A 212 -35.49 -52.62 -4.51
CA SER A 212 -36.65 -52.31 -5.38
C SER A 212 -37.96 -51.66 -4.86
N ALA A 213 -38.47 -50.64 -5.59
CA ALA A 213 -39.79 -50.61 -6.28
C ALA A 213 -40.50 -49.22 -6.35
N ALA A 214 -40.73 -48.77 -7.60
CA ALA A 214 -41.92 -48.11 -8.19
C ALA A 214 -42.68 -46.91 -7.54
N SER A 215 -42.66 -45.80 -8.28
CA SER A 215 -43.77 -45.06 -8.94
C SER A 215 -45.03 -44.61 -8.17
N ASN A 216 -45.35 -43.30 -8.27
CA ASN A 216 -46.63 -42.69 -8.71
C ASN A 216 -46.65 -41.17 -8.37
N THR A 217 -46.53 -40.25 -9.34
CA THR A 217 -47.58 -39.53 -10.12
C THR A 217 -48.52 -38.59 -9.33
N SER A 218 -48.50 -37.30 -9.73
CA SER A 218 -49.64 -36.39 -10.01
C SER A 218 -49.22 -34.94 -9.71
N ALA A 219 -48.86 -34.12 -10.71
CA ALA A 219 -49.74 -33.36 -11.62
C ALA A 219 -50.65 -32.34 -10.90
N GLY A 220 -50.40 -31.05 -11.17
CA GLY A 220 -51.21 -29.91 -10.72
C GLY A 220 -50.65 -28.57 -11.22
N ASN A 221 -50.93 -28.27 -12.49
CA ASN A 221 -50.70 -26.97 -13.15
C ASN A 221 -51.90 -26.04 -12.92
N LEU A 222 -51.70 -24.71 -12.84
CA LEU A 222 -52.39 -23.66 -13.62
C LEU A 222 -52.11 -22.23 -13.08
N ASN A 223 -51.18 -21.56 -13.77
CA ASN A 223 -51.25 -20.22 -14.39
C ASN A 223 -51.88 -18.99 -13.70
N GLY A 224 -51.14 -17.87 -13.73
CA GLY A 224 -51.63 -16.49 -13.57
C GLY A 224 -50.54 -15.42 -13.82
N GLN A 225 -50.64 -14.68 -14.94
CA GLN A 225 -49.78 -13.64 -15.53
C GLN A 225 -49.46 -12.44 -14.57
N GLN A 226 -48.51 -11.51 -14.77
CA GLN A 226 -47.98 -10.83 -15.99
C GLN A 226 -46.87 -9.83 -15.57
N GLY A 227 -45.87 -9.57 -16.43
CA GLY A 227 -45.11 -8.31 -16.40
C GLY A 227 -43.58 -8.41 -16.51
N SER A 228 -43.06 -8.53 -17.74
CA SER A 228 -41.68 -8.10 -18.10
C SER A 228 -41.72 -6.60 -18.45
N PRO A 229 -40.62 -5.81 -18.35
CA PRO A 229 -39.39 -6.06 -19.12
C PRO A 229 -38.08 -5.79 -18.36
N ASN A 230 -37.03 -6.51 -18.75
CA ASN A 230 -35.65 -6.10 -18.50
C ASN A 230 -35.41 -4.68 -19.05
N PRO A 231 -34.51 -3.91 -18.39
CA PRO A 231 -33.41 -3.37 -19.16
C PRO A 231 -32.06 -3.69 -18.52
N ALA A 232 -31.07 -3.81 -19.40
CA ALA A 232 -29.68 -4.14 -19.12
C ALA A 232 -29.06 -3.28 -17.99
N GLY A 233 -28.63 -3.95 -16.92
CA GLY A 233 -27.80 -3.34 -15.88
C GLY A 233 -26.34 -3.25 -16.34
N SER A 234 -25.89 -2.03 -16.59
CA SER A 234 -24.49 -1.68 -16.82
C SER A 234 -23.64 -2.04 -15.60
N SER A 235 -22.65 -2.91 -15.78
CA SER A 235 -21.61 -3.16 -14.77
C SER A 235 -20.47 -2.16 -14.94
N PHE A 236 -20.12 -1.43 -13.89
CA PHE A 236 -18.87 -0.68 -13.83
C PHE A 236 -17.94 -1.39 -12.83
N THR A 237 -16.68 -1.55 -13.22
CA THR A 237 -15.62 -2.12 -12.40
C THR A 237 -14.83 -0.99 -11.75
N PHE A 238 -14.74 -1.00 -10.42
CA PHE A 238 -13.79 -0.20 -9.66
C PHE A 238 -13.00 -1.15 -8.76
N GLY A 239 -11.68 -1.25 -8.96
CA GLY A 239 -10.81 -2.03 -8.07
C GLY A 239 -11.10 -3.53 -7.98
N GLY A 240 -11.61 -4.17 -9.04
CA GLY A 240 -11.75 -5.64 -9.09
C GLY A 240 -12.90 -6.25 -8.28
N LEU A 241 -13.79 -5.44 -7.69
CA LEU A 241 -14.99 -5.93 -7.00
C LEU A 241 -16.26 -5.59 -7.80
N THR A 242 -17.02 -6.61 -8.19
CA THR A 242 -18.35 -6.44 -8.80
C THR A 242 -19.37 -6.19 -7.69
N VAL A 243 -19.92 -4.99 -7.63
CA VAL A 243 -21.04 -4.66 -6.74
C VAL A 243 -22.35 -4.90 -7.49
N ALA A 244 -23.12 -5.90 -7.09
CA ALA A 244 -24.49 -6.07 -7.55
C ALA A 244 -25.41 -5.24 -6.65
N THR A 245 -26.04 -4.20 -7.20
CA THR A 245 -27.14 -3.49 -6.52
C THR A 245 -28.34 -4.44 -6.46
N LEU A 246 -28.72 -4.85 -5.25
CA LEU A 246 -29.96 -5.58 -5.01
C LEU A 246 -31.11 -4.57 -4.97
N CYS A 247 -32.04 -4.64 -5.93
CA CYS A 247 -33.35 -3.99 -5.87
C CYS A 247 -34.38 -4.98 -5.33
#